data_AF-A0A529KUT2-F1
#
_entry.id   AF-A0A529KUT2-F1
#
_cell.length_a   1.000
_cell.length_b   1.000
_cell.length_c   1.000
_cell.angle_alpha   90.00
_cell.angle_beta   90.00
_cell.angle_gamma   90.00
#
_symmetry.space_group_name_H-M   'P 1'
#
loop_
_entity.id
_entity.type
_entity.pdbx_description
1 polymer ?
#
loop_
_entity_poly.entity_id
_entity_poly.type
_entity_poly.pdbx_seq_one_letter_code
_entity_poly.pdbx_strand_id
1 'polypeptide(L)'
;AVAYAIDGTVRDLSDPLGKSGKVEIITRDDPRALELIRHDAAHVLAEAVQELWPGTQVTIGPVIENGFYYDFARNEPFTPEDFPAIEKKMREIIARNKPFTK
;
A
#
# COMPACT_ATOMS: atom_id res chain seq x y z
N ALA A 1 -13.39 -7.35 -3.96
CA ALA A 1 -12.41 -8.23 -3.31
C ALA A 1 -11.09 -7.48 -3.20
N VAL A 2 -10.24 -7.82 -2.24
CA VAL A 2 -8.88 -7.25 -2.11
C VAL A 2 -7.79 -8.27 -2.44
N ALA A 3 -8.08 -9.56 -2.20
CA ALA A 3 -7.18 -10.68 -2.44
C ALA A 3 -8.02 -11.95 -2.58
N TYR A 4 -7.39 -13.06 -2.93
CA TYR A 4 -7.98 -14.38 -2.78
C TYR A 4 -7.06 -15.27 -1.93
N ALA A 5 -7.60 -16.33 -1.35
CA ALA A 5 -6.81 -17.38 -0.74
C ALA A 5 -7.05 -18.72 -1.45
N ILE A 6 -5.99 -19.52 -1.58
CA ILE A 6 -6.09 -20.94 -1.92
C ILE A 6 -5.55 -21.74 -0.74
N ASP A 7 -6.41 -22.60 -0.18
CA ASP A 7 -6.09 -23.44 0.99
C ASP A 7 -5.45 -22.62 2.14
N GLY A 8 -6.00 -21.44 2.40
CA GLY A 8 -5.57 -20.51 3.46
C GLY A 8 -4.40 -19.59 3.10
N THR A 9 -3.71 -19.81 1.97
CA THR A 9 -2.60 -18.93 1.52
C THR A 9 -3.14 -17.73 0.75
N VAL A 10 -2.94 -16.53 1.28
CA VAL A 10 -3.35 -15.26 0.66
C VAL A 10 -2.49 -14.95 -0.58
N ARG A 11 -3.13 -14.48 -1.65
CA ARG A 11 -2.51 -14.11 -2.93
C ARG A 11 -3.17 -12.87 -3.53
N ASP A 12 -2.43 -12.18 -4.39
CA ASP A 12 -2.92 -11.01 -5.12
C ASP A 12 -4.01 -11.41 -6.13
N LEU A 13 -4.99 -10.55 -6.39
CA LEU A 13 -6.07 -10.84 -7.34
C LEU A 13 -5.59 -11.07 -8.79
N SER A 14 -4.42 -10.55 -9.15
CA SER A 14 -3.80 -10.73 -10.46
C SER A 14 -3.01 -12.04 -10.57
N ASP A 15 -2.74 -12.73 -9.45
CA ASP A 15 -2.01 -13.99 -9.47
C ASP A 15 -2.88 -15.09 -10.13
N PRO A 16 -2.29 -15.98 -10.95
CA PRO A 16 -3.02 -17.13 -11.48
C PRO A 16 -3.33 -18.13 -10.36
N LEU A 17 -4.50 -18.77 -10.42
CA LEU A 17 -4.94 -19.77 -9.43
C LEU A 17 -3.96 -20.95 -9.31
N GLY A 18 -3.36 -21.38 -10.42
CA GLY A 18 -2.40 -22.48 -10.42
C GLY A 18 -3.05 -23.84 -10.13
N LYS A 19 -2.88 -24.36 -8.91
CA LYS A 19 -3.38 -25.69 -8.51
C LYS A 19 -4.81 -25.61 -8.00
N SER A 20 -5.57 -26.71 -8.15
CA SER A 20 -6.89 -26.85 -7.54
C SER A 20 -6.79 -26.81 -6.01
N GLY A 21 -7.77 -26.18 -5.38
CA GLY A 21 -7.87 -26.04 -3.92
C GLY A 21 -9.13 -25.27 -3.53
N LYS A 22 -9.35 -25.08 -2.22
CA LYS A 22 -10.47 -24.28 -1.73
C LYS A 22 -10.15 -22.80 -1.95
N VAL A 23 -10.97 -22.14 -2.78
CA VAL A 23 -10.85 -20.70 -3.05
C VAL A 23 -11.70 -19.92 -2.06
N GLU A 24 -11.11 -18.91 -1.44
CA GLU A 24 -11.81 -17.95 -0.58
C GLU A 24 -11.57 -16.54 -1.12
N ILE A 25 -12.64 -15.75 -1.27
CA ILE A 25 -12.53 -14.34 -1.66
C ILE A 25 -12.34 -13.52 -0.40
N ILE A 26 -11.21 -12.80 -0.32
CA ILE A 26 -10.94 -11.88 0.77
C ILE A 26 -11.55 -10.54 0.41
N THR A 27 -12.44 -10.05 1.27
CA THR A 27 -13.05 -8.72 1.16
C THR A 27 -12.45 -7.78 2.18
N ARG A 28 -12.71 -6.47 2.07
CA ARG A 28 -12.14 -5.45 2.97
C ARG A 28 -12.47 -5.67 4.45
N ASP A 29 -13.56 -6.38 4.75
CA ASP A 29 -14.04 -6.63 6.11
C ASP A 29 -13.43 -7.92 6.71
N ASP A 30 -12.63 -8.67 5.93
CA ASP A 30 -11.88 -9.83 6.40
C ASP A 30 -10.66 -9.34 7.22
N PRO A 31 -10.37 -9.94 8.39
CA PRO A 31 -9.20 -9.55 9.19
C PRO A 31 -7.86 -9.61 8.44
N ARG A 32 -7.72 -10.51 7.45
CA ARG A 32 -6.52 -10.63 6.61
C ARG A 32 -6.34 -9.45 5.64
N ALA A 33 -7.40 -8.71 5.35
CA ALA A 33 -7.37 -7.60 4.42
C ALA A 33 -6.66 -6.37 4.98
N LEU A 34 -6.70 -6.15 6.30
CA LEU A 34 -6.20 -4.92 6.90
C LEU A 34 -4.69 -4.75 6.69
N GLU A 35 -3.94 -5.85 6.75
CA GLU A 35 -2.50 -5.85 6.47
C GLU A 35 -2.22 -5.44 5.01
N LEU A 36 -2.97 -5.98 4.06
CA LEU A 36 -2.85 -5.65 2.64
C LEU A 36 -3.18 -4.17 2.38
N ILE A 37 -4.27 -3.67 2.96
CA ILE A 37 -4.68 -2.26 2.84
C ILE A 37 -3.60 -1.32 3.40
N ARG A 38 -2.97 -1.69 4.53
CA ARG A 38 -1.88 -0.90 5.12
C ARG A 38 -0.63 -0.92 4.24
N HIS A 39 -0.32 -2.05 3.61
CA HIS A 39 0.80 -2.15 2.67
C HIS A 39 0.56 -1.23 1.45
N ASP A 40 -0.62 -1.31 0.83
CA ASP A 40 -0.97 -0.46 -0.30
C ASP A 40 -0.93 1.04 0.08
N ALA A 41 -1.39 1.38 1.29
CA ALA A 41 -1.31 2.74 1.81
C ALA A 41 0.14 3.23 1.99
N ALA A 42 1.08 2.34 2.35
CA ALA A 42 2.50 2.66 2.38
C ALA A 42 3.04 2.98 0.97
N HIS A 43 2.64 2.21 -0.05
CA HIS A 43 2.99 2.53 -1.45
C HIS A 43 2.42 3.87 -1.91
N VAL A 44 1.17 4.18 -1.55
CA VAL A 44 0.57 5.49 -1.84
C VAL A 44 1.33 6.63 -1.15
N LEU A 45 1.81 6.43 0.08
CA LEU A 45 2.66 7.40 0.77
C LEU A 45 3.98 7.61 0.02
N ALA A 46 4.62 6.55 -0.44
CA ALA A 46 5.86 6.65 -1.23
C ALA A 46 5.65 7.39 -2.55
N GLU A 47 4.59 7.09 -3.31
CA GLU A 47 4.23 7.82 -4.53
C GLU A 47 3.97 9.30 -4.23
N ALA A 48 3.22 9.60 -3.17
CA ALA A 48 2.91 10.97 -2.76
C ALA A 48 4.17 11.79 -2.47
N VAL A 49 5.10 11.21 -1.71
CA VAL A 49 6.37 11.84 -1.38
C VAL A 49 7.23 12.05 -2.63
N GLN A 50 7.30 11.08 -3.54
CA GLN A 50 8.08 11.23 -4.78
C GLN A 50 7.48 12.27 -5.73
N GLU A 51 6.15 12.42 -5.78
CA GLU A 51 5.49 13.48 -6.56
C GLU A 51 5.73 14.88 -5.99
N LEU A 52 5.70 15.02 -4.66
CA LEU A 52 5.90 16.31 -3.98
C LEU A 52 7.38 16.72 -3.96
N TRP A 53 8.28 15.76 -3.75
CA TRP A 53 9.72 15.98 -3.70
C TRP A 53 10.44 15.00 -4.63
N PRO A 54 10.50 15.32 -5.94
CA PRO A 54 11.22 14.52 -6.92
C PRO A 54 12.68 14.31 -6.51
N GLY A 55 13.15 13.06 -6.62
CA GLY A 55 14.51 12.67 -6.23
C GLY A 55 14.63 12.11 -4.81
N THR A 56 13.56 12.13 -4.00
CA THR A 56 13.53 11.40 -2.73
C THR A 56 13.70 9.89 -2.98
N GLN A 57 14.66 9.29 -2.29
CA GLN A 57 14.89 7.85 -2.37
C GLN A 57 14.00 7.12 -1.38
N VAL A 58 13.30 6.12 -1.88
CA VAL A 58 12.38 5.26 -1.13
C VAL A 58 13.16 4.06 -0.63
N THR A 59 13.11 3.72 0.65
CA THR A 59 13.84 2.57 1.21
C THR A 59 12.87 1.45 1.62
N ILE A 60 12.46 1.37 2.89
CA ILE A 60 11.58 0.33 3.43
C ILE A 60 10.26 0.92 3.92
N GLY A 61 9.17 0.23 3.66
CA GLY A 61 7.84 0.64 4.11
C GLY A 61 7.00 -0.52 4.65
N PRO A 62 7.36 -1.08 5.82
CA PRO A 62 6.66 -2.24 6.35
C PRO A 62 5.33 -1.87 7.02
N VAL A 63 4.41 -2.84 7.03
CA VAL A 63 3.24 -2.81 7.89
C VAL A 63 3.65 -3.13 9.33
N ILE A 64 3.00 -2.48 10.29
CA ILE A 64 3.15 -2.73 11.73
C ILE A 64 1.77 -2.98 12.35
N GLU A 65 1.73 -3.40 13.62
CA GLU A 65 0.50 -3.81 14.31
C GLU A 65 -0.65 -2.80 14.16
N ASN A 66 -0.35 -1.50 14.25
CA ASN A 66 -1.36 -0.43 14.25
C ASN A 66 -1.26 0.52 13.06
N GLY A 67 -0.53 0.18 12.00
CA GLY A 67 -0.35 1.06 10.85
C GLY A 67 0.77 0.61 9.92
N PHE A 68 1.49 1.57 9.37
CA PHE A 68 2.68 1.38 8.55
C PHE A 68 3.59 2.60 8.73
N TYR A 69 4.83 2.48 8.31
CA TYR A 69 5.71 3.64 8.12
C TYR A 69 6.44 3.51 6.79
N TYR A 70 7.13 4.57 6.39
CA TYR A 70 8.04 4.52 5.24
C TYR A 70 9.29 5.35 5.54
N ASP A 71 10.44 4.75 5.31
CA ASP A 71 11.74 5.41 5.40
C ASP A 71 12.11 6.06 4.06
N PHE A 72 12.61 7.30 4.13
CA PHE A 72 13.01 8.08 2.97
C PHE A 72 14.42 8.63 3.17
N ALA A 73 15.25 8.55 2.14
CA ALA A 73 16.53 9.21 2.09
C ALA A 73 16.45 10.47 1.21
N ARG A 74 16.65 11.63 1.84
CA ARG A 74 16.68 12.95 1.20
C ARG A 74 17.50 13.94 2.03
N ASN A 75 17.92 15.05 1.42
CA ASN A 75 18.78 16.05 2.06
C ASN A 75 18.04 16.91 3.09
N GLU A 76 16.78 17.25 2.80
CA GLU A 76 15.95 18.09 3.66
C GLU A 76 14.98 17.20 4.44
N PRO A 77 15.01 17.20 5.78
CA PRO A 77 14.07 16.40 6.57
C PRO A 77 12.65 16.93 6.41
N PHE A 78 11.67 16.03 6.55
CA PHE A 78 10.27 16.45 6.66
C PHE A 78 10.04 17.21 7.96
N THR A 79 9.13 18.17 7.92
CA THR A 79 8.61 18.84 9.10
C THR A 79 7.11 18.52 9.29
N PRO A 80 6.53 18.75 10.47
CA PRO A 80 5.09 18.55 10.69
C PRO A 80 4.21 19.33 9.71
N GLU A 81 4.69 20.47 9.20
CA GLU A 81 3.99 21.30 8.22
C GLU A 81 3.86 20.64 6.83
N ASP A 82 4.69 19.64 6.53
CA ASP A 82 4.62 18.87 5.29
C ASP A 82 3.49 17.84 5.28
N PHE A 83 3.07 17.36 6.46
CA PHE A 83 2.12 16.26 6.58
C PHE A 83 0.76 16.55 5.92
N PRO A 84 0.14 17.75 6.07
CA PRO A 84 -1.08 18.08 5.36
C PRO A 84 -0.95 17.98 3.84
N ALA A 85 0.20 18.37 3.27
CA ALA A 85 0.46 18.28 1.84
C ALA A 85 0.61 16.83 1.39
N ILE A 86 1.35 16.01 2.16
CA ILE A 86 1.51 14.57 1.93
C ILE A 86 0.15 13.88 1.94
N GLU A 87 -0.64 14.05 3.00
CA GLU A 87 -1.94 13.36 3.09
C GLU A 87 -2.90 13.82 1.99
N LYS A 88 -2.90 15.11 1.64
CA LYS A 88 -3.70 15.62 0.51
C LYS A 88 -3.29 14.91 -0.79
N LYS A 89 -1.98 14.81 -1.04
CA LYS A 89 -1.46 14.12 -2.22
C LYS A 89 -1.82 12.64 -2.24
N MET A 90 -1.73 11.94 -1.10
CA MET A 90 -2.18 10.55 -0.97
C MET A 90 -3.66 10.40 -1.33
N ARG A 91 -4.54 11.29 -0.84
CA ARG A 91 -5.98 11.29 -1.19
C ARG A 91 -6.20 11.54 -2.69
N GLU A 92 -5.42 12.44 -3.30
CA GLU A 92 -5.45 12.66 -4.75
C GLU A 92 -5.05 11.39 -5.52
N ILE A 93 -3.99 10.69 -5.10
CA ILE A 93 -3.53 9.45 -5.73
C ILE A 93 -4.60 8.37 -5.65
N ILE A 94 -5.19 8.15 -4.46
CA ILE A 94 -6.29 7.20 -4.26
C ILE A 94 -7.48 7.54 -5.15
N ALA A 95 -7.85 8.82 -5.26
CA ALA A 95 -8.97 9.28 -6.08
C ALA A 95 -8.77 9.05 -7.58
N ARG A 96 -7.52 8.93 -8.06
CA ARG A 96 -7.24 8.56 -9.47
C ARG A 96 -7.72 7.15 -9.79
N ASN A 97 -7.89 6.28 -8.78
CA ASN A 97 -8.34 4.91 -8.92
C ASN A 97 -7.57 4.14 -10.01
N LYS A 98 -6.25 4.38 -10.08
CA LYS A 98 -5.38 3.66 -11.01
C LYS A 98 -5.25 2.20 -10.54
N PRO A 99 -5.21 1.23 -11.46
CA PRO A 99 -4.97 -0.15 -11.09
C PRO A 99 -3.54 -0.30 -10.55
N PHE A 100 -3.38 -1.10 -9.50
CA PHE A 100 -2.08 -1.63 -9.12
C PHE A 100 -1.63 -2.66 -10.17
N THR A 101 -0.35 -2.60 -10.54
CA THR A 101 0.28 -3.56 -11.44
C THR A 101 1.51 -4.12 -10.75
N LYS A 102 1.54 -5.44 -10.59
CA LYS A 102 2.66 -6.20 -10.01
C LYS A 102 3.84 -6.32 -10.98
#